data_AF-A0A3B6GKQ7-F1
#
_entry.id   AF-A0A3B6GKQ7-F1
#
_cell.length_a   1.000
_cell.length_b   1.000
_cell.length_c   1.000
_cell.angle_alpha   90.00
_cell.angle_beta   90.00
_cell.angle_gamma   90.00
#
_symmetry.space_group_name_H-M   'P 1'
#
loop_
_entity.id
_entity.type
_entity.pdbx_description
1 polymer ?
#
loop_
_entity_poly.entity_id
_entity_poly.type
_entity_poly.pdbx_seq_one_letter_code
_entity_poly.pdbx_strand_id
1 'polypeptide(L)' 'MWRKVGEMADTTGRIPLWLIGTVASTAVIGLVGVFFYGSYSGLGSSL' A
#
# COMPACT_ATOMS: atom_id res chain seq x y z
N MET A 1 -20.71 -30.11 -28.35
CA MET A 1 -20.75 -29.97 -26.89
C MET A 1 -19.41 -30.43 -26.32
N TRP A 2 -18.42 -29.53 -26.27
CA TRP A 2 -17.08 -29.79 -25.72
C TRP A 2 -16.62 -28.52 -25.03
N ARG A 3 -16.94 -28.38 -23.74
CA ARG A 3 -16.45 -27.24 -22.94
C ARG A 3 -14.94 -27.43 -22.75
N LYS A 4 -14.16 -26.43 -23.16
CA LYS A 4 -12.76 -26.23 -22.76
C LYS A 4 -12.73 -26.10 -21.23
N VAL A 5 -12.54 -27.21 -20.52
CA VAL A 5 -12.50 -27.26 -19.05
C VAL A 5 -11.23 -26.62 -18.47
N GLY A 6 -10.27 -26.17 -19.29
CA GLY A 6 -8.96 -25.69 -18.83
C GLY A 6 -8.69 -24.18 -18.95
N GLU A 7 -9.64 -23.35 -19.38
CA GLU A 7 -9.32 -21.95 -19.77
C GLU A 7 -9.49 -20.90 -18.64
N MET A 8 -9.62 -21.31 -17.38
CA MET A 8 -9.91 -20.39 -16.29
C MET A 8 -8.95 -20.54 -15.11
N ALA A 9 -8.16 -19.48 -14.92
CA ALA A 9 -7.61 -18.95 -13.66
C ALA A 9 -6.08 -18.99 -13.46
N ASP A 10 -5.34 -18.14 -14.18
CA ASP A 10 -4.01 -17.65 -13.71
C ASP A 10 -4.13 -16.42 -12.77
N THR A 11 -5.27 -16.25 -12.09
CA THR A 11 -5.52 -15.06 -11.24
C THR A 11 -5.85 -15.38 -9.79
N THR A 12 -6.02 -16.66 -9.43
CA THR A 12 -6.32 -17.13 -8.07
C THR A 12 -5.07 -17.04 -7.18
N GLY A 13 -4.71 -15.82 -6.76
CA GLY A 13 -3.58 -15.59 -5.86
C GLY A 13 -2.87 -14.24 -6.01
N ARG A 14 -3.24 -13.42 -7.01
CA ARG A 14 -2.64 -12.09 -7.22
C ARG A 14 -3.39 -11.03 -6.42
N ILE A 15 -2.67 -10.21 -5.66
CA ILE A 15 -3.26 -9.07 -4.93
C ILE A 15 -3.63 -7.97 -5.95
N PRO A 16 -4.84 -7.40 -5.89
CA PRO A 16 -5.23 -6.28 -6.74
C PRO A 16 -4.28 -5.08 -6.60
N LEU A 17 -3.85 -4.51 -7.72
CA LEU A 17 -2.93 -3.37 -7.72
C LEU A 17 -3.51 -2.14 -7.00
N TRP A 18 -4.84 -1.93 -7.09
CA TRP A 18 -5.49 -0.81 -6.40
C TRP A 18 -5.35 -0.91 -4.87
N LEU A 19 -5.40 -2.13 -4.29
CA LEU A 19 -5.17 -2.33 -2.86
C LEU A 19 -3.74 -1.99 -2.46
N ILE A 20 -2.78 -2.45 -3.24
CA ILE A 20 -1.36 -2.14 -3.01
C ILE A 20 -1.16 -0.62 -3.07
N GLY A 21 -1.72 0.04 -4.09
CA GLY A 21 -1.64 1.48 -4.26
C GLY A 21 -2.23 2.25 -3.08
N THR A 22 -3.41 1.87 -2.60
CA THR A 22 -4.04 2.51 -1.44
C THR A 22 -3.23 2.32 -0.17
N VAL A 23 -2.84 1.07 0.16
CA VAL A 23 -2.09 0.78 1.39
C VAL A 23 -0.72 1.46 1.39
N ALA A 24 0.02 1.39 0.28
CA ALA A 24 1.30 2.05 0.15
C ALA A 24 1.16 3.58 0.28
N SER A 25 0.14 4.18 -0.33
CA SER A 25 -0.11 5.62 -0.23
C SER A 25 -0.43 6.04 1.21
N THR A 26 -1.28 5.29 1.91
CA THR A 26 -1.59 5.54 3.32
C THR A 26 -0.34 5.47 4.20
N ALA A 27 0.51 4.46 3.98
CA ALA A 27 1.77 4.32 4.72
C ALA A 27 2.73 5.49 4.44
N VAL A 28 2.86 5.91 3.18
CA VAL A 28 3.71 7.06 2.80
C VAL A 28 3.21 8.35 3.43
N ILE A 29 1.91 8.65 3.35
CA ILE A 29 1.33 9.86 3.95
C ILE A 29 1.50 9.83 5.47
N GLY A 30 1.23 8.69 6.11
CA GLY A 30 1.43 8.51 7.54
C GLY A 30 2.89 8.75 7.95
N LEU A 31 3.84 8.17 7.22
CA LEU A 31 5.27 8.33 7.47
C LEU A 31 5.73 9.78 7.33
N VAL A 32 5.29 10.46 6.26
CA VAL A 32 5.55 11.90 6.07
C VAL A 32 4.97 12.72 7.23
N GLY A 33 3.76 12.40 7.68
CA GLY A 33 3.14 13.02 8.85
C GLY A 33 3.98 12.83 10.12
N VAL A 34 4.54 11.63 10.34
CA VAL A 34 5.44 11.35 11.46
C VAL A 34 6.72 12.20 11.40
N PHE A 35 7.33 12.36 10.22
CA PHE A 35 8.50 13.22 10.08
C PHE A 35 8.20 14.69 10.37
N PHE A 36 7.04 15.18 9.90
CA PHE A 36 6.61 16.53 10.26
C PHE A 36 6.37 16.67 11.76
N TYR A 37 5.67 15.72 12.38
CA TYR A 37 5.44 15.72 13.82
C TYR A 37 6.75 15.75 14.61
N GLY A 38 7.71 14.87 14.25
CA GLY A 38 9.02 14.81 14.89
C GLY A 38 9.84 16.10 14.74
N SER A 39 9.68 16.83 13.64
CA SER A 39 10.36 18.13 13.44
C SER A 39 9.94 19.18 14.48
N TYR A 40 8.77 19.02 15.11
CA TYR A 40 8.27 19.90 16.18
C TYR A 40 8.30 19.23 17.55
N SER A 41 8.96 18.08 17.71
CA SER A 41 8.95 17.33 18.97
C SER A 41 10.28 16.59 19.20
N GLY A 42 11.01 17.01 20.23
CA GLY A 42 12.27 16.39 20.66
C GLY A 42 13.50 16.94 19.93
N LEU A 43 14.39 16.04 19.48
CA LEU A 43 15.66 16.42 18.88
C LEU A 43 15.44 17.22 17.58
N GLY A 44 16.08 18.38 17.46
CA GLY A 44 15.92 19.27 16.30
C GLY A 44 14.68 20.18 16.35
N SER A 45 13.87 20.10 17.42
CA SER A 45 12.65 20.92 17.59
C SER A 45 12.92 22.38 17.99
N SER A 46 14.17 22.80 18.17
CA SER A 46 14.58 24.15 18.62
C SER A 46 14.01 24.62 19.98
N LEU A 47 13.47 23.70 20.78
CA LEU A 47 13.11 23.87 22.19
C LEU A 47 14.30 23.47 23.07
#